data_AF-A0AAJ2C5C2-F1
#
_entry.id   AF-A0AAJ2C5C2-F1
#
_cell.length_a   1.000
_cell.length_b   1.000
_cell.length_c   1.000
_cell.angle_alpha   90.00
_cell.angle_beta   90.00
_cell.angle_gamma   90.00
#
_symmetry.space_group_name_H-M   'P 1'
#
loop_
_entity.id
_entity.type
_entity.pdbx_description
1 polymer ?
#
loop_
_entity_poly.entity_id
_entity_poly.type
_entity_poly.pdbx_seq_one_letter_code
_entity_poly.pdbx_strand_id
1 'polypeptide(L)' 'MDENIHTTFGCWIVTTEGDLINQHTSFHITFDRLTEQNWFLFAIGLGWDLNEFFPAYYEACQLIGLDSIIFQIKHP' A
#
# COMPACT_ATOMS: atom_id res chain seq x y z
N MET A 1 6.51 18.49 -11.44
CA MET A 1 7.09 18.45 -10.10
C MET A 1 5.97 17.91 -9.24
N ASP A 2 6.09 16.67 -8.78
CA ASP A 2 4.97 15.91 -8.22
C ASP A 2 4.52 16.49 -6.87
N GLU A 3 3.52 17.36 -6.90
CA GLU A 3 3.01 18.08 -5.72
C GLU A 3 2.25 17.17 -4.73
N ASN A 4 2.08 15.88 -5.05
CA ASN A 4 1.25 14.96 -4.28
C ASN A 4 2.03 13.77 -3.69
N ILE A 5 3.37 13.80 -3.62
CA ILE A 5 4.15 12.72 -2.98
C ILE A 5 4.33 13.01 -1.49
N HIS A 6 3.89 12.08 -0.64
CA HIS A 6 4.15 12.11 0.80
C HIS A 6 5.49 11.44 1.14
N THR A 7 5.71 10.22 0.65
CA THR A 7 6.98 9.49 0.86
C THR A 7 7.16 8.37 -0.17
N THR A 8 8.36 7.79 -0.21
CA THR A 8 8.71 6.69 -1.12
C THR A 8 9.47 5.60 -0.37
N PHE A 9 9.10 4.34 -0.63
CA PHE A 9 9.80 3.15 -0.15
C PHE A 9 10.14 2.26 -1.34
N GLY A 10 11.41 2.26 -1.74
CA GLY A 10 11.84 1.54 -2.94
C GLY A 10 11.05 1.97 -4.17
N CYS A 11 10.32 1.04 -4.79
CA CYS A 11 9.48 1.32 -5.96
C CYS A 11 8.05 1.79 -5.64
N TRP A 12 7.68 1.90 -4.36
CA TRP A 12 6.36 2.35 -3.91
C TRP A 12 6.36 3.82 -3.51
N ILE A 13 5.44 4.58 -4.08
CA ILE A 13 5.14 5.97 -3.73
C ILE A 13 3.86 5.99 -2.90
N VAL A 14 3.88 6.71 -1.78
CA VAL A 14 2.70 7.07 -1.02
C VAL A 14 2.33 8.51 -1.37
N THR A 15 1.09 8.73 -1.81
CA THR A 15 0.61 10.09 -2.10
C THR A 15 0.14 10.79 -0.84
N THR A 16 0.00 12.12 -0.88
CA THR A 16 -0.58 12.91 0.22
C THR A 16 -2.04 12.58 0.50
N GLU A 17 -2.74 11.95 -0.44
CA GLU A 17 -4.12 11.47 -0.29
C GLU A 17 -4.19 10.06 0.35
N GLY A 18 -3.04 9.39 0.50
CA GLY A 18 -2.96 8.02 1.00
C GLY A 18 -3.06 6.95 -0.09
N ASP A 19 -2.84 7.29 -1.35
CA ASP A 19 -2.73 6.28 -2.41
C ASP A 19 -1.35 5.62 -2.42
N LEU A 20 -1.26 4.41 -2.96
CA LEU A 20 -0.02 3.69 -3.22
C LEU A 20 0.19 3.44 -4.70
N ILE A 21 1.30 3.95 -5.24
CA ILE A 21 1.66 3.79 -6.64
C ILE A 21 2.97 3.01 -6.73
N ASN A 22 2.95 1.88 -7.44
CA ASN A 22 4.18 1.16 -7.78
C ASN A 22 4.73 1.66 -9.12
N GLN A 23 5.94 2.22 -9.11
CA GLN A 23 6.58 2.79 -10.29
C GLN A 23 6.99 1.73 -11.34
N HIS A 24 7.18 0.48 -10.95
CA HIS A 24 7.64 -0.59 -11.84
C HIS A 24 6.49 -1.38 -12.47
N THR A 25 5.44 -1.65 -11.70
CA THR A 25 4.36 -2.56 -12.13
C THR A 25 3.09 -1.82 -12.57
N SER A 26 3.13 -0.49 -12.68
CA SER A 26 1.96 0.37 -12.95
C SER A 26 0.76 0.06 -12.03
N PHE A 27 1.06 -0.39 -10.81
CA PHE A 27 0.03 -0.76 -9.84
C PHE A 27 -0.37 0.47 -9.04
N HIS A 28 -1.67 0.65 -8.82
CA HIS A 28 -2.20 1.79 -8.07
C HIS A 28 -3.30 1.30 -7.13
N ILE A 29 -3.08 1.46 -5.83
CA ILE A 29 -4.08 1.25 -4.79
C ILE A 29 -4.54 2.62 -4.33
N THR A 30 -5.78 2.97 -4.65
CA THR A 30 -6.35 4.22 -4.16
C THR A 30 -6.70 4.11 -2.68
N PHE A 31 -6.71 5.24 -1.99
CA PHE A 31 -6.88 5.32 -0.54
C PHE A 31 -8.15 4.63 -0.05
N ASP A 32 -9.24 4.72 -0.81
CA ASP A 32 -10.54 4.11 -0.53
C ASP A 32 -10.55 2.58 -0.67
N ARG A 33 -9.52 2.02 -1.31
CA ARG A 33 -9.37 0.58 -1.57
C ARG A 33 -8.34 -0.10 -0.68
N LEU A 34 -7.66 0.65 0.18
CA LEU A 34 -6.68 0.10 1.12
C LEU A 34 -7.27 -0.97 2.04
N THR A 35 -8.56 -0.95 2.33
CA THR A 35 -9.22 -1.94 3.21
C THR A 35 -10.08 -2.98 2.49
N GLU A 36 -10.24 -2.89 1.16
CA GLU A 36 -11.16 -3.76 0.41
C GLU A 36 -10.72 -5.22 0.35
N GLN A 37 -9.41 -5.47 0.47
CA GLN A 37 -8.85 -6.80 0.33
C GLN A 37 -7.66 -7.05 1.24
N ASN A 38 -7.27 -8.32 1.36
CA ASN A 38 -6.06 -8.69 2.08
C ASN A 38 -4.83 -8.40 1.20
N TRP A 39 -4.36 -7.16 1.27
CA TRP A 39 -3.20 -6.69 0.51
C TRP A 39 -1.90 -7.43 0.83
N PHE A 40 -1.77 -7.97 2.04
CA PHE A 40 -0.64 -8.85 2.38
C PHE A 40 -0.64 -10.13 1.52
N LEU A 41 -1.77 -10.84 1.46
CA LEU A 41 -1.87 -12.05 0.64
C LEU A 41 -1.69 -11.74 -0.85
N PHE A 42 -2.21 -10.59 -1.30
CA PHE A 42 -2.05 -10.14 -2.67
C PHE A 42 -0.58 -9.85 -3.02
N ALA A 43 0.13 -9.14 -2.14
CA ALA A 43 1.56 -8.83 -2.30
C ALA A 43 2.41 -10.10 -2.36
N ILE A 44 2.12 -11.10 -1.51
CA ILE A 44 2.77 -12.42 -1.58
C ILE A 44 2.48 -13.09 -2.93
N GLY A 45 1.20 -13.12 -3.35
CA GLY A 45 0.79 -13.79 -4.59
C GLY A 45 1.44 -13.20 -5.84
N LEU A 46 1.73 -11.90 -5.83
CA LEU A 46 2.43 -11.20 -6.91
C LEU A 46 3.95 -11.16 -6.74
N GLY A 47 4.49 -11.64 -5.62
CA GLY A 47 5.93 -11.63 -5.36
C GLY A 47 6.51 -10.23 -5.17
N TRP A 48 5.76 -9.29 -4.59
CA TRP A 48 6.27 -7.96 -4.26
C TRP A 48 7.31 -8.03 -3.13
N ASP A 49 8.29 -7.12 -3.15
CA ASP A 49 9.21 -6.97 -2.02
C ASP A 49 8.47 -6.40 -0.82
N LEU A 50 8.27 -7.25 0.18
CA LEU A 50 7.55 -6.92 1.40
C LEU A 50 8.28 -5.88 2.27
N ASN A 51 9.60 -5.75 2.13
CA ASN A 51 10.36 -4.73 2.87
C ASN A 51 10.11 -3.31 2.32
N GLU A 52 9.69 -3.19 1.06
CA GLU A 52 9.30 -1.93 0.45
C GLU A 52 7.80 -1.69 0.58
N PHE A 53 7.00 -2.73 0.27
CA PHE A 53 5.55 -2.62 0.24
C PHE A 53 4.93 -2.35 1.61
N PHE A 54 5.34 -3.08 2.67
CA PHE A 54 4.67 -2.93 3.97
C PHE A 54 4.83 -1.56 4.60
N PRO A 55 6.03 -0.95 4.64
CA PRO A 55 6.19 0.41 5.13
C PRO A 55 5.34 1.42 4.35
N ALA A 56 5.33 1.31 3.01
CA ALA A 56 4.50 2.16 2.17
C ALA A 56 3.01 2.00 2.50
N TYR A 57 2.55 0.76 2.55
CA TYR A 57 1.15 0.45 2.83
C TYR A 57 0.71 0.90 4.22
N TYR A 58 1.56 0.73 5.24
CA TYR A 58 1.28 1.23 6.58
C TYR A 58 1.17 2.76 6.62
N GLU A 59 2.10 3.47 5.98
CA GLU A 59 2.07 4.93 5.91
C GLU A 59 0.80 5.44 5.21
N ALA A 60 0.43 4.82 4.08
CA ALA A 60 -0.79 5.14 3.34
C ALA A 60 -2.05 4.95 4.21
N CYS A 61 -2.11 3.86 4.98
CA CYS A 61 -3.18 3.62 5.93
C CYS A 61 -3.23 4.67 7.06
N GLN A 62 -2.08 5.11 7.58
CA GLN A 62 -2.04 6.16 8.60
C GLN A 62 -2.57 7.49 8.07
N LEU A 63 -2.27 7.85 6.82
CA LEU A 63 -2.77 9.10 6.21
C LEU A 63 -4.30 9.16 6.12
N ILE A 64 -4.97 8.01 5.97
CA ILE A 64 -6.43 7.93 5.98
C ILE A 64 -7.05 7.65 7.36
N GLY A 65 -6.24 7.74 8.43
CA GLY A 65 -6.72 7.57 9.80
C GLY A 65 -6.95 6.13 10.24
N LEU A 66 -6.28 5.15 9.60
CA LEU A 66 -6.27 3.77 10.07
C LEU A 66 -5.13 3.56 11.07
N ASP A 67 -5.49 3.45 12.35
CA ASP A 67 -4.51 3.26 13.44
C ASP A 67 -4.00 1.81 13.55
N SER A 68 -4.70 0.86 12.92
CA SER A 68 -4.33 -0.55 12.90
C SER A 68 -4.80 -1.25 11.63
N ILE A 69 -4.05 -2.27 11.21
CA ILE A 69 -4.38 -3.09 10.05
C ILE A 69 -4.34 -4.56 10.47
N ILE A 70 -5.41 -5.30 10.19
CA ILE A 70 -5.53 -6.71 10.55
C ILE A 70 -5.64 -7.54 9.27
N PHE A 71 -4.68 -8.44 9.05
CA PHE A 71 -4.74 -9.40 7.96
C PHE A 71 -5.39 -10.69 8.45
N GLN A 72 -6.51 -11.08 7.83
CA GLN A 72 -7.16 -12.36 8.12
C GLN A 72 -6.79 -13.38 7.05
N ILE A 73 -6.22 -14.51 7.48
CA ILE A 73 -6.03 -15.69 6.64
C ILE A 73 -7.25 -16.57 6.87
N LYS A 74 -8.24 -16.49 5.97
CA LYS A 74 -9.38 -17.41 5.98
C LYS A 74 -8.94 -18.70 5.31
N HIS A 75 -8.93 -19.80 6.06
CA HIS A 75 -8.94 -21.14 5.45
C HIS A 75 -10.29 -21.33 4.73
N PRO A 76 -10.30 -21.96 3.53
CA PRO A 76 -11.53 -22.36 2.86
C PRO A 76 -12.34 -23.34 3.71
#